data_AF-A0A0Q5UMU0-F1
#
_entry.id   AF-A0A0Q5UMU0-F1
#
_cell.length_a   1.000
_cell.length_b   1.000
_cell.length_c   1.000
_cell.angle_alpha   90.00
_cell.angle_beta   90.00
_cell.angle_gamma   90.00
#
_symmetry.space_group_name_H-M   'P 1'
#
loop_
_entity.id
_entity.type
_entity.pdbx_description
1 polymer ?
#
loop_
_entity_poly.entity_id
_entity_poly.type
_entity_poly.pdbx_seq_one_letter_code
_entity_poly.pdbx_strand_id
1 'polypeptide(L)'
;MATEQHKAQLEKKRAERKEKDSGDSPSEKREVVMHGAKLKCEYAQQLGELKVTSNELKLQDQLWATQGDGNNMINLQFKGTCGHPKWPARNMQPPPCMSVIKLSPWENLGTTEVQNQKVLVKESTITCNPEFNTAVASPIPNVESIAIKPSPLIINAYFAKFELKTEKNVTNFNLTKVDERGLSYGVALVIETVGLAGKKLKVKIKSGVRKVLSDVDTAISFIDLKDIDAITKPENYKNVKAKDEFEVEIGKLASDATLSNKDTFKDKGILKLMLNQKPDDLSFDLAKLIAADASKEALVYVEINCSEPNVEYMGVDSGSGTKNAFLKEEGKYFKIKNKEQAWLTTARKEMEKGVTEATHCNTIINDYHQVNREHKPSGCATITNAWCASFVGWCLTQNSFSAQCDPGAFSYGHTNTRYRNKKVVKDGKTVTLPDHFDDPVWAKTTNGGKLALGSICVVNNKKHVTFAVAKNKEGTHFFGLGGNQGDAVKVSAYSVRNSSIYPIEYTINEEDYELPIYYRELKGESVT
;
A
#
# COMPACT_ATOMS: atom_id res chain seq x y z
N MET A 1 24.58 -30.96 19.80
CA MET A 1 23.68 -30.22 20.71
C MET A 1 22.35 -29.83 20.06
N ALA A 2 22.29 -29.42 18.77
CA ALA A 2 21.05 -29.05 18.09
C ALA A 2 20.04 -30.21 17.83
N THR A 3 20.50 -31.47 17.83
CA THR A 3 19.66 -32.65 17.54
C THR A 3 18.84 -33.13 18.74
N GLU A 4 19.32 -32.97 19.97
CA GLU A 4 18.58 -33.37 21.17
C GLU A 4 17.45 -32.39 21.51
N GLN A 5 17.68 -31.08 21.35
CA GLN A 5 16.65 -30.06 21.56
C GLN A 5 15.51 -30.18 20.53
N HIS A 6 15.82 -30.54 19.28
CA HIS A 6 14.80 -30.79 18.27
C HIS A 6 13.97 -32.05 18.58
N LYS A 7 14.61 -33.12 19.06
CA LYS A 7 13.93 -34.36 19.47
C LYS A 7 13.02 -34.13 20.67
N ALA A 8 13.48 -33.37 21.68
CA ALA A 8 12.68 -32.98 22.83
C ALA A 8 11.46 -32.09 22.45
N GLN A 9 11.63 -31.15 21.51
CA GLN A 9 10.50 -30.36 20.99
C GLN A 9 9.50 -31.21 20.20
N LEU A 10 9.98 -32.21 19.45
CA LEU A 10 9.12 -33.11 18.68
C LEU A 10 8.32 -34.05 19.60
N GLU A 11 8.94 -34.55 20.66
CA GLU A 11 8.28 -35.36 21.69
C GLU A 11 7.26 -34.53 22.48
N LYS A 12 7.59 -33.28 22.82
CA LYS A 12 6.65 -32.35 23.46
C LYS A 12 5.43 -32.07 22.57
N LYS A 13 5.64 -31.79 21.27
CA LYS A 13 4.54 -31.63 20.31
C LYS A 13 3.72 -32.90 20.10
N ARG A 14 4.34 -34.09 20.17
CA ARG A 14 3.62 -35.38 20.10
C ARG A 14 2.81 -35.64 21.37
N ALA A 15 3.31 -35.24 22.54
CA ALA A 15 2.59 -35.32 23.81
C ALA A 15 1.41 -34.33 23.85
N GLU A 16 1.62 -33.07 23.45
CA GLU A 16 0.57 -32.06 23.32
C GLU A 16 -0.51 -32.48 22.31
N ARG A 17 -0.13 -33.13 21.20
CA ARG A 17 -1.08 -33.68 20.24
C ARG A 17 -1.84 -34.89 20.80
N LYS A 18 -1.18 -35.78 21.55
CA LYS A 18 -1.87 -36.86 22.27
C LYS A 18 -2.83 -36.36 23.35
N GLU A 19 -2.49 -35.27 24.05
CA GLU A 19 -3.39 -34.62 25.01
C GLU A 19 -4.60 -33.99 24.30
N LYS A 20 -4.39 -33.28 23.20
CA LYS A 20 -5.50 -32.72 22.38
C LYS A 20 -6.38 -33.81 21.77
N ASP A 21 -5.79 -34.85 21.19
CA ASP A 21 -6.53 -35.98 20.62
C ASP A 21 -7.28 -36.79 21.71
N SER A 22 -6.79 -36.77 22.96
CA SER A 22 -7.50 -37.36 24.12
C SER A 22 -8.64 -36.48 24.66
N GLY A 23 -8.65 -35.19 24.32
CA GLY A 23 -9.69 -34.22 24.70
C GLY A 23 -10.85 -34.09 23.70
N ASP A 24 -10.64 -34.46 22.43
CA ASP A 24 -11.67 -34.43 21.36
C ASP A 24 -12.42 -35.77 21.19
N SER A 25 -12.10 -36.78 22.00
CA SER A 25 -12.93 -37.98 22.08
C SER A 25 -14.19 -37.66 22.90
N PRO A 26 -15.41 -38.08 22.49
CA PRO A 26 -16.60 -37.91 23.32
C PRO A 26 -16.28 -38.41 24.73
N SER A 27 -16.46 -37.54 25.74
CA SER A 27 -16.28 -37.92 27.14
C SER A 27 -17.14 -39.12 27.53
N GLU A 28 -18.19 -39.36 26.74
CA GLU A 28 -19.08 -40.48 26.80
C GLU A 28 -18.51 -41.73 26.12
N LYS A 29 -18.02 -42.67 26.93
CA LYS A 29 -17.55 -43.99 26.48
C LYS A 29 -18.68 -45.02 26.35
N ARG A 30 -19.89 -44.70 26.83
CA ARG A 30 -21.07 -45.58 26.75
C ARG A 30 -21.70 -45.53 25.36
N GLU A 31 -22.35 -46.62 24.95
CA GLU A 31 -23.07 -46.68 23.68
C GLU A 31 -24.25 -45.70 23.71
N VAL A 32 -24.33 -44.79 22.76
CA VAL A 32 -25.40 -43.78 22.67
C VAL A 32 -26.63 -44.34 21.95
N VAL A 33 -27.82 -43.91 22.35
CA VAL A 33 -29.08 -44.34 21.72
C VAL A 33 -29.35 -43.48 20.49
N MET A 34 -29.56 -44.14 19.36
CA MET A 34 -29.84 -43.49 18.08
C MET A 34 -31.32 -43.58 17.69
N HIS A 35 -31.71 -42.74 16.74
CA HIS A 35 -33.00 -42.83 16.07
C HIS A 35 -33.29 -44.25 15.56
N GLY A 36 -34.49 -44.76 15.80
CA GLY A 36 -34.91 -46.12 15.45
C GLY A 36 -34.61 -47.18 16.51
N ALA A 37 -34.09 -46.81 17.69
CA ALA A 37 -33.89 -47.75 18.78
C ALA A 37 -35.21 -48.42 19.21
N LYS A 38 -35.15 -49.72 19.54
CA LYS A 38 -36.33 -50.51 19.91
C LYS A 38 -36.40 -50.71 21.41
N LEU A 39 -37.54 -50.39 22.01
CA LEU A 39 -37.78 -50.54 23.45
C LEU A 39 -38.90 -51.53 23.72
N LYS A 40 -38.80 -52.24 24.84
CA LYS A 40 -39.82 -53.17 25.31
C LYS A 40 -40.59 -52.54 26.47
N CYS A 41 -41.91 -52.52 26.36
CA CYS A 41 -42.82 -52.25 27.47
C CYS A 41 -43.42 -53.58 27.93
N GLU A 42 -43.50 -53.83 29.23
CA GLU A 42 -44.05 -55.08 29.79
C GLU A 42 -45.55 -55.24 29.50
N TYR A 43 -46.26 -54.13 29.29
CA TYR A 43 -47.69 -54.11 29.04
C TYR A 43 -48.06 -54.04 27.55
N ALA A 44 -47.08 -53.79 26.67
CA ALA A 44 -47.29 -53.70 25.23
C ALA A 44 -46.97 -55.04 24.56
N GLN A 45 -47.78 -55.42 23.56
CA GLN A 45 -47.55 -56.63 22.77
C GLN A 45 -46.38 -56.48 21.79
N GLN A 46 -46.08 -55.25 21.35
CA GLN A 46 -45.04 -54.96 20.37
C GLN A 46 -43.97 -54.04 20.96
N LEU A 47 -42.75 -54.14 20.41
CA LEU A 47 -41.67 -53.21 20.72
C LEU A 47 -42.04 -51.80 20.23
N GLY A 48 -41.75 -50.79 21.05
CA GLY A 48 -41.83 -49.39 20.65
C GLY A 48 -40.59 -48.99 19.87
N GLU A 49 -40.76 -48.14 18.86
CA GLU A 49 -39.67 -47.57 18.07
C GLU A 49 -39.43 -46.12 18.50
N LEU A 50 -38.17 -45.79 18.80
CA LEU A 50 -37.76 -44.48 19.26
C LEU A 50 -37.55 -43.53 18.08
N LYS A 51 -38.43 -42.54 17.96
CA LYS A 51 -38.32 -41.42 17.04
C LYS A 51 -37.73 -40.21 17.75
N VAL A 52 -36.50 -39.85 17.38
CA VAL A 52 -35.84 -38.64 17.89
C VAL A 52 -36.49 -37.40 17.28
N THR A 53 -37.00 -36.51 18.13
CA THR A 53 -37.57 -35.20 17.77
C THR A 53 -37.03 -34.06 18.63
N SER A 54 -36.19 -34.37 19.61
CA SER A 54 -35.64 -33.42 20.58
C SER A 54 -34.58 -32.48 20.00
N ASN A 55 -33.95 -32.86 18.89
CA ASN A 55 -32.86 -32.13 18.25
C ASN A 55 -32.84 -32.37 16.73
N GLU A 56 -32.06 -31.55 16.03
CA GLU A 56 -31.85 -31.63 14.57
C GLU A 56 -30.40 -31.91 14.17
N LEU A 57 -29.49 -32.04 15.15
CA LEU A 57 -28.06 -32.22 14.92
C LEU A 57 -27.73 -33.69 14.67
N LYS A 58 -27.17 -33.97 13.49
CA LYS A 58 -26.64 -35.30 13.17
C LYS A 58 -25.21 -35.42 13.67
N LEU A 59 -24.96 -36.38 14.55
CA LEU A 59 -23.62 -36.79 14.97
C LEU A 59 -23.33 -38.14 14.34
N GLN A 60 -22.25 -38.21 13.55
CA GLN A 60 -21.92 -39.39 12.73
C GLN A 60 -23.09 -39.80 11.81
N ASP A 61 -23.70 -38.83 11.13
CA ASP A 61 -24.84 -38.99 10.20
C ASP A 61 -26.14 -39.53 10.82
N GLN A 62 -26.20 -39.71 12.14
CA GLN A 62 -27.38 -40.20 12.87
C GLN A 62 -27.88 -39.16 13.89
N LEU A 63 -29.19 -39.13 14.12
CA LEU A 63 -29.77 -38.35 15.23
C LEU A 63 -29.61 -39.14 16.53
N TRP A 64 -29.01 -38.51 17.54
CA TRP A 64 -28.86 -39.08 18.87
C TRP A 64 -30.08 -38.70 19.71
N ALA A 65 -30.64 -39.67 20.42
CA ALA A 65 -31.76 -39.42 21.31
C ALA A 65 -31.29 -38.66 22.56
N THR A 66 -32.15 -37.80 23.09
CA THR A 66 -31.88 -37.04 24.32
C THR A 66 -32.98 -37.26 25.35
N GLN A 67 -32.79 -36.71 26.55
CA GLN A 67 -33.83 -36.67 27.58
C GLN A 67 -35.18 -36.06 27.11
N GLY A 68 -35.19 -35.30 26.01
CA GLY A 68 -36.41 -34.75 25.41
C GLY A 68 -37.28 -35.79 24.68
N ASP A 69 -36.74 -36.96 24.34
CA ASP A 69 -37.41 -38.01 23.55
C ASP A 69 -38.14 -39.04 24.42
N GLY A 70 -39.01 -38.57 25.33
CA GLY A 70 -39.60 -39.38 26.40
C GLY A 70 -41.11 -39.56 26.37
N ASN A 71 -41.81 -39.29 25.26
CA ASN A 71 -43.28 -39.44 25.20
C ASN A 71 -43.75 -40.54 24.24
N ASN A 72 -44.84 -41.23 24.61
CA ASN A 72 -45.35 -42.38 23.86
C ASN A 72 -46.26 -42.01 22.66
N MET A 73 -46.67 -40.73 22.51
CA MET A 73 -47.45 -40.31 21.34
C MET A 73 -46.57 -40.02 20.12
N ILE A 74 -45.34 -39.55 20.35
CA ILE A 74 -44.48 -38.98 19.33
C ILE A 74 -43.12 -39.70 19.31
N ASN A 75 -42.47 -39.86 20.46
CA ASN A 75 -41.11 -40.43 20.53
C ASN A 75 -41.09 -41.94 20.63
N LEU A 76 -41.98 -42.57 21.39
CA LEU A 76 -41.95 -44.00 21.66
C LEU A 76 -43.31 -44.62 21.38
N GLN A 77 -43.63 -44.85 20.12
CA GLN A 77 -44.96 -45.29 19.70
C GLN A 77 -45.15 -46.81 19.93
N PHE A 78 -45.55 -47.20 21.14
CA PHE A 78 -45.91 -48.60 21.43
C PHE A 78 -47.22 -48.95 20.72
N LYS A 79 -47.15 -49.81 19.70
CA LYS A 79 -48.29 -50.25 18.89
C LYS A 79 -49.06 -51.41 19.55
N GLY A 80 -50.33 -51.58 19.18
CA GLY A 80 -51.20 -52.63 19.70
C GLY A 80 -51.97 -52.25 20.96
N THR A 81 -52.59 -53.24 21.62
CA THR A 81 -53.37 -53.05 22.85
C THR A 81 -52.51 -53.26 24.11
N CYS A 82 -52.83 -52.52 25.18
CA CYS A 82 -52.10 -52.55 26.45
C CYS A 82 -52.75 -53.55 27.41
N GLY A 83 -52.03 -54.62 27.77
CA GLY A 83 -52.53 -55.77 28.52
C GLY A 83 -52.55 -55.64 30.04
N HIS A 84 -52.54 -54.42 30.60
CA HIS A 84 -52.43 -54.26 32.06
C HIS A 84 -53.68 -54.79 32.82
N PRO A 85 -53.53 -55.54 33.93
CA PRO A 85 -54.67 -56.11 34.71
C PRO A 85 -55.70 -55.10 35.22
N LYS A 86 -55.32 -53.82 35.30
CA LYS A 86 -56.18 -52.68 35.65
C LYS A 86 -57.35 -52.46 34.68
N TRP A 87 -57.20 -52.79 33.39
CA TRP A 87 -58.27 -52.54 32.41
C TRP A 87 -59.45 -53.50 32.59
N PRO A 88 -59.23 -54.83 32.67
CA PRO A 88 -60.30 -55.76 33.05
C PRO A 88 -60.93 -55.42 34.40
N ALA A 89 -60.13 -55.03 35.41
CA ALA A 89 -60.62 -54.64 36.73
C ALA A 89 -61.53 -53.38 36.73
N ARG A 90 -61.54 -52.62 35.63
CA ARG A 90 -62.41 -51.45 35.43
C ARG A 90 -63.53 -51.69 34.42
N ASN A 91 -63.81 -52.95 34.05
CA ASN A 91 -64.75 -53.32 32.98
C ASN A 91 -64.43 -52.64 31.63
N MET A 92 -63.15 -52.42 31.33
CA MET A 92 -62.69 -51.83 30.07
C MET A 92 -62.01 -52.87 29.19
N GLN A 93 -62.29 -52.85 27.88
CA GLN A 93 -61.48 -53.59 26.91
C GLN A 93 -60.06 -53.00 26.87
N PRO A 94 -59.02 -53.82 26.63
CA PRO A 94 -57.63 -53.37 26.55
C PRO A 94 -57.48 -52.18 25.58
N PRO A 95 -57.17 -50.97 26.08
CA PRO A 95 -57.07 -49.79 25.24
C PRO A 95 -55.77 -49.82 24.40
N PRO A 96 -55.67 -48.99 23.34
CA PRO A 96 -54.42 -48.85 22.58
C PRO A 96 -53.25 -48.38 23.45
N CYS A 97 -52.09 -49.01 23.33
CA CYS A 97 -50.88 -48.66 24.08
C CYS A 97 -50.51 -47.17 23.99
N MET A 98 -50.66 -46.56 22.81
CA MET A 98 -50.39 -45.14 22.58
C MET A 98 -51.22 -44.18 23.45
N SER A 99 -52.46 -44.58 23.83
CA SER A 99 -53.35 -43.73 24.63
C SER A 99 -53.20 -43.91 26.14
N VAL A 100 -52.55 -45.00 26.59
CA VAL A 100 -52.54 -45.38 28.01
C VAL A 100 -51.18 -45.79 28.59
N ILE A 101 -50.09 -45.62 27.85
CA ILE A 101 -48.74 -45.70 28.43
C ILE A 101 -48.21 -44.29 28.61
N LYS A 102 -48.13 -43.87 29.86
CA LYS A 102 -47.46 -42.65 30.30
C LYS A 102 -46.03 -43.02 30.71
N LEU A 103 -45.05 -42.37 30.11
CA LEU A 103 -43.64 -42.65 30.36
C LEU A 103 -43.11 -41.74 31.48
N SER A 104 -42.23 -42.27 32.34
CA SER A 104 -41.46 -41.45 33.28
C SER A 104 -40.40 -40.61 32.56
N PRO A 105 -39.78 -39.62 33.21
CA PRO A 105 -38.52 -39.08 32.72
C PRO A 105 -37.48 -40.19 32.55
N TRP A 106 -36.56 -39.99 31.61
CA TRP A 106 -35.42 -40.88 31.40
C TRP A 106 -34.47 -40.85 32.62
N GLU A 107 -33.99 -42.02 33.00
CA GLU A 107 -32.97 -42.20 34.04
C GLU A 107 -31.66 -42.68 33.40
N ASN A 108 -30.54 -42.57 34.14
CA ASN A 108 -29.21 -42.97 33.68
C ASN A 108 -28.78 -42.30 32.36
N LEU A 109 -28.88 -40.98 32.31
CA LEU A 109 -28.50 -40.18 31.14
C LEU A 109 -26.97 -40.17 30.89
N GLY A 110 -26.61 -39.85 29.66
CA GLY A 110 -25.24 -39.59 29.25
C GLY A 110 -24.65 -38.32 29.87
N THR A 111 -23.34 -38.15 29.73
CA THR A 111 -22.61 -36.91 30.07
C THR A 111 -22.49 -35.96 28.90
N THR A 112 -22.66 -36.44 27.66
CA THR A 112 -22.65 -35.61 26.46
C THR A 112 -23.97 -34.85 26.32
N GLU A 113 -23.88 -33.59 25.87
CA GLU A 113 -25.04 -32.73 25.61
C GLU A 113 -25.14 -32.39 24.12
N VAL A 114 -26.35 -32.44 23.57
CA VAL A 114 -26.71 -32.03 22.21
C VAL A 114 -27.82 -30.98 22.34
N GLN A 115 -27.58 -29.78 21.82
CA GLN A 115 -28.48 -28.62 21.97
C GLN A 115 -28.95 -28.40 23.43
N ASN A 116 -28.02 -28.42 24.39
CA ASN A 116 -28.25 -28.29 25.84
C ASN A 116 -29.12 -29.40 26.47
N GLN A 117 -29.22 -30.57 25.81
CA GLN A 117 -29.92 -31.73 26.33
C GLN A 117 -28.98 -32.91 26.46
N LYS A 118 -29.04 -33.62 27.60
CA LYS A 118 -28.23 -34.83 27.81
C LYS A 118 -28.69 -35.95 26.89
N VAL A 119 -27.72 -36.60 26.25
CA VAL A 119 -27.95 -37.73 25.36
C VAL A 119 -28.39 -38.97 26.15
N LEU A 120 -29.16 -39.84 25.52
CA LEU A 120 -29.46 -41.16 26.04
C LEU A 120 -28.30 -42.12 25.74
N VAL A 121 -27.97 -42.94 26.72
CA VAL A 121 -27.02 -44.05 26.58
C VAL A 121 -27.77 -45.37 26.68
N LYS A 122 -27.15 -46.48 26.29
CA LYS A 122 -27.78 -47.81 26.25
C LYS A 122 -28.33 -48.25 27.61
N GLU A 123 -27.73 -47.79 28.70
CA GLU A 123 -28.18 -48.02 30.07
C GLU A 123 -29.32 -47.09 30.51
N SER A 124 -29.71 -46.12 29.68
CA SER A 124 -30.82 -45.22 29.97
C SER A 124 -32.15 -45.99 30.00
N THR A 125 -32.91 -45.79 31.07
CA THR A 125 -34.17 -46.49 31.32
C THR A 125 -35.35 -45.52 31.39
N ILE A 126 -36.52 -46.00 31.00
CA ILE A 126 -37.78 -45.26 31.07
C ILE A 126 -38.89 -46.19 31.51
N THR A 127 -39.69 -45.78 32.50
CA THR A 127 -40.72 -46.63 33.09
C THR A 127 -42.05 -46.44 32.36
N CYS A 128 -42.71 -47.55 32.03
CA CYS A 128 -44.02 -47.56 31.39
C CYS A 128 -45.14 -47.60 32.45
N ASN A 129 -45.84 -46.49 32.63
CA ASN A 129 -46.96 -46.42 33.58
C ASN A 129 -48.30 -46.55 32.83
N PRO A 130 -49.19 -47.49 33.21
CA PRO A 130 -50.49 -47.72 32.59
C PRO A 130 -51.54 -46.66 33.03
N GLU A 131 -51.31 -45.43 32.59
CA GLU A 131 -52.14 -44.25 32.81
C GLU A 131 -52.43 -43.54 31.49
N PHE A 132 -53.56 -42.82 31.41
CA PHE A 132 -53.89 -42.02 30.23
C PHE A 132 -52.74 -41.06 29.89
N ASN A 133 -52.31 -41.12 28.64
CA ASN A 133 -51.18 -40.35 28.14
C ASN A 133 -51.65 -38.95 27.71
N THR A 134 -51.14 -37.91 28.36
CA THR A 134 -51.43 -36.50 28.05
C THR A 134 -50.19 -35.72 27.59
N ALA A 135 -49.13 -36.42 27.18
CA ALA A 135 -47.82 -35.82 26.92
C ALA A 135 -47.74 -35.09 25.56
N VAL A 136 -47.16 -33.90 25.54
CA VAL A 136 -46.89 -33.13 24.31
C VAL A 136 -45.39 -33.24 23.98
N ALA A 137 -45.00 -33.12 22.70
CA ALA A 137 -43.58 -33.07 22.33
C ALA A 137 -42.88 -31.90 23.02
N SER A 138 -41.65 -32.15 23.48
CA SER A 138 -40.77 -31.07 23.93
C SER A 138 -40.35 -30.24 22.71
N PRO A 139 -40.39 -28.90 22.77
CA PRO A 139 -39.86 -28.06 21.70
C PRO A 139 -38.34 -28.24 21.59
N ILE A 140 -37.81 -28.15 20.37
CA ILE A 140 -36.37 -28.15 20.13
C ILE A 140 -35.78 -26.87 20.77
N PRO A 141 -34.75 -26.97 21.63
CA PRO A 141 -34.13 -25.79 22.23
C PRO A 141 -33.45 -24.92 21.16
N ASN A 142 -33.76 -23.62 21.15
CA ASN A 142 -32.99 -22.64 20.37
C ASN A 142 -31.63 -22.40 21.03
N VAL A 143 -30.55 -22.75 20.34
CA VAL A 143 -29.18 -22.45 20.76
C VAL A 143 -28.58 -21.44 19.79
N GLU A 144 -27.96 -20.37 20.31
CA GLU A 144 -27.28 -19.38 19.47
C GLU A 144 -26.16 -20.04 18.64
N SER A 145 -26.18 -19.83 17.32
CA SER A 145 -25.12 -20.34 16.43
C SER A 145 -23.80 -19.65 16.71
N ILE A 146 -22.72 -20.41 16.94
CA ILE A 146 -21.36 -19.86 16.99
C ILE A 146 -20.97 -19.49 15.55
N ALA A 147 -21.12 -18.21 15.19
CA ALA A 147 -20.61 -17.71 13.93
C ALA A 147 -19.08 -17.79 13.92
N ILE A 148 -18.51 -18.68 13.11
CA ILE A 148 -17.08 -18.67 12.80
C ILE A 148 -16.80 -17.38 12.02
N LYS A 149 -16.29 -16.35 12.70
CA LYS A 149 -15.81 -15.15 12.01
C LYS A 149 -14.61 -15.56 11.16
N PRO A 150 -14.59 -15.28 9.84
CA PRO A 150 -13.41 -15.53 9.03
C PRO A 150 -12.22 -14.78 9.63
N SER A 151 -11.06 -15.44 9.70
CA SER A 151 -9.84 -14.80 10.18
C SER A 151 -9.55 -13.53 9.37
N PRO A 152 -9.08 -12.44 10.00
CA PRO A 152 -8.70 -11.24 9.27
C PRO A 152 -7.54 -11.52 8.30
N LEU A 153 -7.56 -10.89 7.12
CA LEU A 153 -6.55 -11.09 6.08
C LEU A 153 -5.92 -9.79 5.61
N ILE A 154 -4.62 -9.87 5.28
CA ILE A 154 -3.93 -8.87 4.46
C ILE A 154 -3.67 -9.49 3.10
N ILE A 155 -4.37 -8.97 2.09
CA ILE A 155 -4.45 -9.54 0.74
C ILE A 155 -3.27 -9.09 -0.11
N ASN A 156 -3.00 -7.79 -0.14
CA ASN A 156 -2.05 -7.21 -1.09
C ASN A 156 -1.45 -5.92 -0.55
N ALA A 157 -0.27 -5.55 -1.06
CA ALA A 157 0.30 -4.23 -0.88
C ALA A 157 1.01 -3.76 -2.15
N TYR A 158 0.71 -2.55 -2.62
CA TYR A 158 1.29 -2.02 -3.85
C TYR A 158 1.42 -0.50 -3.81
N PHE A 159 2.33 0.01 -4.65
CA PHE A 159 2.52 1.43 -4.84
C PHE A 159 1.60 1.96 -5.96
N ALA A 160 1.09 3.17 -5.76
CA ALA A 160 0.20 3.85 -6.69
C ALA A 160 0.55 5.34 -6.77
N LYS A 161 0.44 5.92 -7.97
CA LYS A 161 0.30 7.37 -8.11
C LYS A 161 -1.06 7.78 -7.55
N PHE A 162 -1.12 8.90 -6.86
CA PHE A 162 -2.36 9.44 -6.32
C PHE A 162 -2.65 10.83 -6.87
N GLU A 163 -3.93 11.10 -7.14
CA GLU A 163 -4.40 12.39 -7.64
C GLU A 163 -5.72 12.76 -6.98
N LEU A 164 -5.81 13.98 -6.45
CA LEU A 164 -7.08 14.59 -6.04
C LEU A 164 -7.66 15.33 -7.23
N LYS A 165 -8.84 14.92 -7.69
CA LYS A 165 -9.57 15.60 -8.77
C LYS A 165 -10.87 16.16 -8.22
N THR A 166 -11.06 17.46 -8.36
CA THR A 166 -12.30 18.14 -7.99
C THR A 166 -12.98 18.64 -9.26
N GLU A 167 -14.14 18.07 -9.58
CA GLU A 167 -14.97 18.49 -10.71
C GLU A 167 -16.37 18.78 -10.21
N LYS A 168 -16.93 19.95 -10.54
CA LYS A 168 -18.30 20.34 -10.14
C LYS A 168 -18.58 20.14 -8.63
N ASN A 169 -17.62 20.54 -7.77
CA ASN A 169 -17.65 20.37 -6.30
C ASN A 169 -17.62 18.92 -5.79
N VAL A 170 -17.34 17.95 -6.66
CA VAL A 170 -17.16 16.54 -6.29
C VAL A 170 -15.67 16.23 -6.31
N THR A 171 -15.13 15.81 -5.16
CA THR A 171 -13.70 15.48 -5.02
C THR A 171 -13.50 13.97 -4.97
N ASN A 172 -12.68 13.44 -5.87
CA ASN A 172 -12.27 12.05 -5.91
C ASN A 172 -10.78 11.92 -5.58
N PHE A 173 -10.43 10.92 -4.78
CA PHE A 173 -9.05 10.49 -4.58
C PHE A 173 -8.76 9.30 -5.50
N ASN A 174 -8.04 9.53 -6.58
CA ASN A 174 -7.76 8.50 -7.59
C ASN A 174 -6.41 7.85 -7.30
N LEU A 175 -6.36 6.53 -7.48
CA LEU A 175 -5.15 5.72 -7.36
C LEU A 175 -4.88 5.02 -8.68
N THR A 176 -3.66 5.16 -9.20
CA THR A 176 -3.18 4.44 -10.38
C THR A 176 -1.98 3.62 -9.97
N LYS A 177 -2.11 2.29 -9.97
CA LYS A 177 -1.03 1.36 -9.63
C LYS A 177 0.19 1.64 -10.50
N VAL A 178 1.37 1.67 -9.89
CA VAL A 178 2.64 1.91 -10.58
C VAL A 178 3.70 0.93 -10.08
N ASP A 179 4.56 0.50 -10.99
CA ASP A 179 5.67 -0.41 -10.68
C ASP A 179 6.98 0.31 -10.43
N GLU A 180 7.00 1.60 -10.79
CA GLU A 180 8.18 2.43 -10.68
C GLU A 180 7.84 3.89 -10.42
N ARG A 181 8.79 4.61 -9.81
CA ARG A 181 8.68 6.05 -9.58
C ARG A 181 10.05 6.71 -9.44
N GLY A 182 10.12 8.00 -9.79
CA GLY A 182 11.33 8.79 -9.57
C GLY A 182 11.55 9.11 -8.09
N LEU A 183 12.80 9.33 -7.69
CA LEU A 183 13.14 9.95 -6.40
C LEU A 183 12.49 11.33 -6.24
N SER A 184 12.21 11.73 -5.00
CA SER A 184 11.53 12.98 -4.64
C SER A 184 10.06 13.11 -5.07
N TYR A 185 9.50 12.14 -5.79
CA TYR A 185 8.07 12.12 -6.11
C TYR A 185 7.22 11.54 -4.96
N GLY A 186 5.97 11.97 -4.93
CA GLY A 186 4.94 11.37 -4.09
C GLY A 186 4.44 10.03 -4.65
N VAL A 187 4.18 9.08 -3.75
CA VAL A 187 3.53 7.80 -4.02
C VAL A 187 2.59 7.43 -2.87
N ALA A 188 1.55 6.67 -3.15
CA ALA A 188 0.70 6.04 -2.15
C ALA A 188 1.06 4.55 -2.06
N LEU A 189 1.36 4.07 -0.86
CA LEU A 189 1.37 2.65 -0.56
C LEU A 189 -0.04 2.23 -0.12
N VAL A 190 -0.65 1.38 -0.92
CA VAL A 190 -2.01 0.83 -0.72
C VAL A 190 -1.87 -0.55 -0.13
N ILE A 191 -2.58 -0.82 0.96
CA ILE A 191 -2.67 -2.14 1.59
C ILE A 191 -4.13 -2.57 1.57
N GLU A 192 -4.42 -3.71 0.95
CA GLU A 192 -5.77 -4.26 0.83
C GLU A 192 -5.96 -5.37 1.84
N THR A 193 -7.08 -5.32 2.57
CA THR A 193 -7.35 -6.19 3.71
C THR A 193 -8.78 -6.70 3.69
N VAL A 194 -9.11 -7.65 4.58
CA VAL A 194 -10.47 -8.05 4.93
C VAL A 194 -10.55 -8.20 6.44
N GLY A 195 -11.59 -7.64 7.06
CA GLY A 195 -11.83 -7.79 8.50
C GLY A 195 -10.87 -6.99 9.40
N LEU A 196 -10.12 -6.04 8.83
CA LEU A 196 -9.16 -5.19 9.54
C LEU A 196 -9.55 -3.71 9.57
N ALA A 197 -10.76 -3.34 9.15
CA ALA A 197 -11.24 -1.95 9.19
C ALA A 197 -11.10 -1.33 10.60
N GLY A 198 -10.57 -0.11 10.67
CA GLY A 198 -10.28 0.61 11.91
C GLY A 198 -9.03 0.12 12.67
N LYS A 199 -8.36 -0.94 12.19
CA LYS A 199 -7.12 -1.43 12.78
C LYS A 199 -5.91 -0.70 12.21
N LYS A 200 -4.81 -0.75 12.97
CA LYS A 200 -3.53 -0.14 12.60
C LYS A 200 -2.53 -1.21 12.21
N LEU A 201 -1.85 -0.98 11.09
CA LEU A 201 -0.75 -1.81 10.62
C LEU A 201 0.57 -1.05 10.74
N LYS A 202 1.63 -1.79 11.07
CA LYS A 202 3.01 -1.31 11.00
C LYS A 202 3.62 -1.70 9.67
N VAL A 203 4.28 -0.76 9.02
CA VAL A 203 4.79 -0.93 7.66
C VAL A 203 6.24 -0.50 7.61
N LYS A 204 7.08 -1.33 7.00
CA LYS A 204 8.47 -1.00 6.66
C LYS A 204 8.68 -1.19 5.17
N ILE A 205 9.47 -0.32 4.57
CA ILE A 205 9.90 -0.47 3.17
C ILE A 205 11.35 -0.90 3.20
N LYS A 206 11.66 -2.04 2.60
CA LYS A 206 12.98 -2.66 2.68
C LYS A 206 13.68 -2.67 1.33
N SER A 207 14.99 -2.54 1.37
CA SER A 207 15.86 -2.70 0.19
C SER A 207 15.76 -4.14 -0.31
N GLY A 208 15.62 -4.32 -1.62
CA GLY A 208 15.51 -5.63 -2.25
C GLY A 208 16.85 -6.35 -2.39
N VAL A 209 16.97 -7.16 -3.43
CA VAL A 209 18.07 -8.12 -3.63
C VAL A 209 19.49 -7.53 -3.82
N ARG A 210 19.64 -6.20 -3.90
CA ARG A 210 20.95 -5.55 -4.08
C ARG A 210 21.10 -4.27 -3.25
N LYS A 211 22.33 -4.01 -2.83
CA LYS A 211 22.70 -2.79 -2.11
C LYS A 211 22.77 -1.59 -3.08
N VAL A 212 21.75 -0.76 -3.07
CA VAL A 212 21.73 0.51 -3.83
C VAL A 212 21.51 1.69 -2.89
N LEU A 213 20.31 1.78 -2.29
CA LEU A 213 19.99 2.85 -1.32
C LEU A 213 20.43 2.49 0.10
N SER A 214 20.37 1.20 0.42
CA SER A 214 20.77 0.63 1.71
C SER A 214 21.13 -0.84 1.51
N ASP A 215 21.71 -1.46 2.54
CA ASP A 215 21.99 -2.91 2.56
C ASP A 215 20.73 -3.73 2.29
N VAL A 216 20.90 -4.91 1.70
CA VAL A 216 19.80 -5.84 1.39
C VAL A 216 18.97 -6.12 2.65
N ASP A 217 17.64 -6.13 2.51
CA ASP A 217 16.63 -6.36 3.56
C ASP A 217 16.62 -5.32 4.70
N THR A 218 17.40 -4.24 4.60
CA THR A 218 17.35 -3.13 5.56
C THR A 218 16.23 -2.16 5.22
N ALA A 219 15.63 -1.58 6.26
CA ALA A 219 14.57 -0.60 6.11
C ALA A 219 15.12 0.71 5.51
N ILE A 220 14.39 1.26 4.55
CA ILE A 220 14.70 2.52 3.89
C ILE A 220 13.81 3.59 4.50
N SER A 221 14.44 4.70 4.90
CA SER A 221 13.71 5.83 5.46
C SER A 221 13.10 6.72 4.38
N PHE A 222 11.82 7.03 4.51
CA PHE A 222 11.08 7.98 3.65
C PHE A 222 10.25 8.96 4.48
N ILE A 223 9.79 10.04 3.84
CA ILE A 223 8.93 11.03 4.50
C ILE A 223 7.46 10.62 4.36
N ASP A 224 6.75 10.59 5.49
CA ASP A 224 5.30 10.48 5.52
C ASP A 224 4.68 11.83 5.16
N LEU A 225 3.93 11.90 4.06
CA LEU A 225 3.34 13.15 3.58
C LEU A 225 2.34 13.75 4.56
N LYS A 226 1.80 12.98 5.52
CA LYS A 226 0.95 13.55 6.58
C LYS A 226 1.71 14.53 7.46
N ASP A 227 3.01 14.31 7.68
CA ASP A 227 3.84 15.18 8.51
C ASP A 227 4.11 16.50 7.78
N ILE A 228 4.18 16.46 6.44
CA ILE A 228 4.27 17.64 5.58
C ILE A 228 2.94 18.38 5.52
N ASP A 229 1.82 17.65 5.40
CA ASP A 229 0.48 18.23 5.36
C ASP A 229 0.10 18.92 6.69
N ALA A 230 0.69 18.50 7.81
CA ALA A 230 0.51 19.13 9.12
C ALA A 230 1.25 20.47 9.29
N ILE A 231 2.17 20.82 8.37
CA ILE A 231 2.94 22.06 8.46
C ILE A 231 2.12 23.24 7.97
N THR A 232 1.98 24.24 8.84
CA THR A 232 1.28 25.50 8.55
C THR A 232 2.20 26.63 8.11
N LYS A 233 3.50 26.51 8.39
CA LYS A 233 4.51 27.54 8.10
C LYS A 233 5.70 26.95 7.31
N PRO A 234 6.01 27.45 6.09
CA PRO A 234 7.02 26.85 5.22
C PRO A 234 8.44 26.73 5.80
N GLU A 235 8.86 27.63 6.69
CA GLU A 235 10.17 27.57 7.36
C GLU A 235 10.35 26.30 8.22
N ASN A 236 9.27 25.62 8.56
CA ASN A 236 9.27 24.40 9.36
C ASN A 236 9.42 23.12 8.53
N TYR A 237 9.40 23.18 7.19
CA TYR A 237 9.61 21.98 6.36
C TYR A 237 10.92 21.26 6.70
N LYS A 238 12.01 22.01 6.94
CA LYS A 238 13.32 21.49 7.35
C LYS A 238 13.31 20.60 8.61
N ASN A 239 12.25 20.68 9.42
CA ASN A 239 12.13 19.92 10.67
C ASN A 239 11.50 18.53 10.45
N VAL A 240 10.91 18.26 9.28
CA VAL A 240 10.36 16.93 8.98
C VAL A 240 11.50 15.95 8.77
N LYS A 241 11.38 14.79 9.42
CA LYS A 241 12.35 13.72 9.34
C LYS A 241 11.75 12.51 8.63
N ALA A 242 12.57 11.86 7.81
CA ALA A 242 12.24 10.55 7.28
C ALA A 242 12.14 9.51 8.39
N LYS A 243 11.32 8.49 8.15
CA LYS A 243 11.04 7.37 9.06
C LYS A 243 11.21 6.07 8.30
N ASP A 244 11.63 5.02 8.99
CA ASP A 244 11.81 3.67 8.45
C ASP A 244 10.65 2.71 8.82
N GLU A 245 9.85 3.07 9.82
CA GLU A 245 8.61 2.42 10.21
C GLU A 245 7.44 3.42 10.16
N PHE A 246 6.32 2.97 9.59
CA PHE A 246 5.11 3.74 9.40
C PHE A 246 3.91 3.05 10.04
N GLU A 247 2.95 3.85 10.48
CA GLU A 247 1.66 3.37 10.95
C GLU A 247 0.56 3.80 9.99
N VAL A 248 -0.25 2.84 9.56
CA VAL A 248 -1.38 3.06 8.65
C VAL A 248 -2.65 2.46 9.24
N GLU A 249 -3.71 3.25 9.21
CA GLU A 249 -5.03 2.85 9.70
C GLU A 249 -5.91 2.42 8.52
N ILE A 250 -6.49 1.23 8.61
CA ILE A 250 -7.36 0.67 7.58
C ILE A 250 -8.72 1.36 7.61
N GLY A 251 -9.20 1.79 6.45
CA GLY A 251 -10.52 2.44 6.34
C GLY A 251 -10.51 3.93 6.64
N LYS A 252 -9.37 4.53 7.00
CA LYS A 252 -9.29 5.94 7.40
C LYS A 252 -9.86 6.91 6.36
N LEU A 253 -9.56 6.70 5.08
CA LEU A 253 -10.10 7.53 3.99
C LEU A 253 -11.60 7.31 3.74
N ALA A 254 -12.16 6.17 4.15
CA ALA A 254 -13.60 5.92 4.04
C ALA A 254 -14.42 6.82 4.98
N SER A 255 -13.78 7.37 6.02
CA SER A 255 -14.37 8.34 6.93
C SER A 255 -14.28 9.78 6.43
N ASP A 256 -13.57 10.05 5.33
CA ASP A 256 -13.44 11.40 4.78
C ASP A 256 -14.72 11.82 4.04
N ALA A 257 -15.49 12.72 4.66
CA ALA A 257 -16.74 13.21 4.10
C ALA A 257 -16.56 14.08 2.84
N THR A 258 -15.33 14.55 2.55
CA THR A 258 -15.04 15.37 1.37
C THR A 258 -14.87 14.53 0.09
N LEU A 259 -14.67 13.22 0.22
CA LEU A 259 -14.43 12.32 -0.89
C LEU A 259 -15.71 11.60 -1.32
N SER A 260 -16.05 11.67 -2.61
CA SER A 260 -17.20 10.93 -3.16
C SER A 260 -16.95 9.43 -3.30
N ASN A 261 -15.71 9.03 -3.56
CA ASN A 261 -15.32 7.63 -3.70
C ASN A 261 -14.81 6.99 -2.40
N LYS A 262 -15.12 7.59 -1.25
CA LYS A 262 -14.62 7.17 0.08
C LYS A 262 -14.87 5.69 0.40
N ASP A 263 -16.02 5.16 -0.02
CA ASP A 263 -16.41 3.77 0.27
C ASP A 263 -15.46 2.74 -0.34
N THR A 264 -14.73 3.09 -1.40
CA THR A 264 -13.72 2.21 -2.03
C THR A 264 -12.50 1.95 -1.14
N PHE A 265 -12.35 2.70 -0.05
CA PHE A 265 -11.23 2.63 0.88
C PHE A 265 -11.54 1.94 2.20
N LYS A 266 -12.76 1.41 2.41
CA LYS A 266 -13.20 0.80 3.69
C LYS A 266 -12.23 -0.25 4.23
N ASP A 267 -11.77 -1.14 3.35
CA ASP A 267 -10.83 -2.21 3.69
C ASP A 267 -9.41 -1.94 3.19
N LYS A 268 -9.07 -0.66 2.98
CA LYS A 268 -7.76 -0.23 2.49
C LYS A 268 -7.02 0.65 3.49
N GLY A 269 -5.75 0.36 3.70
CA GLY A 269 -4.80 1.26 4.36
C GLY A 269 -4.07 2.08 3.29
N ILE A 270 -4.08 3.40 3.40
CA ILE A 270 -3.38 4.29 2.46
C ILE A 270 -2.32 5.08 3.21
N LEU A 271 -1.06 4.86 2.83
CA LEU A 271 0.09 5.59 3.34
C LEU A 271 0.68 6.45 2.21
N LYS A 272 0.62 7.78 2.34
CA LYS A 272 1.18 8.72 1.36
C LYS A 272 2.65 9.00 1.72
N LEU A 273 3.56 8.73 0.80
CA LEU A 273 5.00 8.83 1.01
C LEU A 273 5.63 9.76 -0.02
N MET A 274 6.65 10.50 0.40
CA MET A 274 7.60 11.15 -0.49
C MET A 274 8.86 10.27 -0.53
N LEU A 275 9.30 9.89 -1.73
CA LEU A 275 10.48 9.06 -1.95
C LEU A 275 11.77 9.87 -1.79
N ASN A 276 11.94 10.47 -0.61
CA ASN A 276 13.05 11.33 -0.21
C ASN A 276 13.25 11.24 1.30
N GLN A 277 14.45 11.60 1.75
CA GLN A 277 14.82 11.67 3.16
C GLN A 277 14.69 13.08 3.77
N LYS A 278 14.70 14.12 2.93
CA LYS A 278 14.52 15.51 3.36
C LYS A 278 13.55 16.25 2.43
N PRO A 279 12.64 17.05 2.97
CA PRO A 279 11.61 17.73 2.17
C PRO A 279 12.18 18.94 1.41
N ASP A 280 13.23 19.54 1.95
CA ASP A 280 13.99 20.68 1.41
C ASP A 280 15.31 20.25 0.76
N ASP A 281 15.43 18.97 0.40
CA ASP A 281 16.44 18.44 -0.53
C ASP A 281 15.76 17.74 -1.72
N LEU A 282 16.43 17.61 -2.86
CA LEU A 282 15.93 16.88 -4.04
C LEU A 282 16.57 15.48 -4.18
N SER A 283 17.00 14.88 -3.06
CA SER A 283 17.58 13.52 -2.99
C SER A 283 18.89 13.32 -3.78
N PHE A 284 19.77 14.31 -3.88
CA PHE A 284 20.94 14.20 -4.76
C PHE A 284 21.85 13.03 -4.43
N ASP A 285 22.11 12.78 -3.15
CA ASP A 285 22.99 11.70 -2.75
C ASP A 285 22.39 10.33 -3.06
N LEU A 286 21.08 10.15 -2.85
CA LEU A 286 20.38 8.92 -3.24
C LEU A 286 20.36 8.76 -4.77
N ALA A 287 20.19 9.84 -5.51
CA ALA A 287 20.18 9.84 -6.96
C ALA A 287 21.54 9.39 -7.53
N LYS A 288 22.66 9.75 -6.89
CA LYS A 288 24.00 9.25 -7.25
C LYS A 288 24.13 7.75 -7.02
N LEU A 289 23.63 7.24 -5.89
CA LEU A 289 23.70 5.81 -5.60
C LEU A 289 22.95 4.99 -6.67
N ILE A 290 21.74 5.45 -7.03
CA ILE A 290 20.97 4.83 -8.12
C ILE A 290 21.69 4.98 -9.46
N ALA A 291 22.23 6.16 -9.76
CA ALA A 291 22.94 6.41 -11.02
C ALA A 291 24.27 5.65 -11.13
N ALA A 292 24.89 5.25 -10.02
CA ALA A 292 26.11 4.43 -10.01
C ALA A 292 25.81 2.95 -10.28
N ASP A 293 24.63 2.46 -9.90
CA ASP A 293 24.22 1.08 -10.16
C ASP A 293 24.08 0.80 -11.68
N ALA A 294 24.38 -0.43 -12.10
CA ALA A 294 24.35 -0.82 -13.51
C ALA A 294 22.93 -0.74 -14.11
N SER A 295 21.91 -1.05 -13.32
CA SER A 295 20.50 -1.06 -13.72
C SER A 295 19.80 0.30 -13.59
N LYS A 296 20.46 1.29 -12.99
CA LYS A 296 19.93 2.65 -12.75
C LYS A 296 18.61 2.67 -11.95
N GLU A 297 18.36 1.64 -11.16
CA GLU A 297 17.16 1.51 -10.33
C GLU A 297 17.48 0.85 -8.97
N ALA A 298 16.81 1.30 -7.92
CA ALA A 298 16.78 0.66 -6.61
C ALA A 298 15.50 -0.16 -6.47
N LEU A 299 15.62 -1.40 -6.01
CA LEU A 299 14.50 -2.31 -5.83
C LEU A 299 14.07 -2.30 -4.36
N VAL A 300 12.77 -2.21 -4.11
CA VAL A 300 12.21 -2.24 -2.76
C VAL A 300 10.99 -3.14 -2.65
N TYR A 301 10.75 -3.64 -1.45
CA TYR A 301 9.55 -4.40 -1.09
C TYR A 301 8.99 -3.91 0.24
N VAL A 302 7.77 -4.36 0.58
CA VAL A 302 7.06 -3.90 1.77
C VAL A 302 6.99 -5.03 2.78
N GLU A 303 7.29 -4.75 4.04
CA GLU A 303 7.05 -5.65 5.16
C GLU A 303 5.92 -5.07 6.02
N ILE A 304 4.90 -5.89 6.31
CA ILE A 304 3.70 -5.44 7.04
C ILE A 304 3.53 -6.28 8.28
N ASN A 305 3.35 -5.65 9.44
CA ASN A 305 3.06 -6.34 10.70
C ASN A 305 1.74 -5.85 11.28
N CYS A 306 0.94 -6.78 11.79
CA CYS A 306 -0.33 -6.51 12.45
C CYS A 306 -0.26 -7.07 13.87
N SER A 307 -0.71 -6.30 14.85
CA SER A 307 -0.76 -6.75 16.25
C SER A 307 -1.99 -7.62 16.54
N GLU A 308 -2.97 -7.66 15.63
CA GLU A 308 -4.16 -8.48 15.81
C GLU A 308 -3.81 -9.97 15.71
N PRO A 309 -4.37 -10.83 16.58
CA PRO A 309 -4.10 -12.27 16.56
C PRO A 309 -4.74 -12.92 15.33
N ASN A 310 -4.13 -14.02 14.86
CA ASN A 310 -4.66 -14.87 13.78
C ASN A 310 -4.88 -14.15 12.44
N VAL A 311 -4.14 -13.08 12.18
CA VAL A 311 -4.12 -12.43 10.85
C VAL A 311 -3.39 -13.32 9.86
N GLU A 312 -4.02 -13.57 8.72
CA GLU A 312 -3.41 -14.28 7.61
C GLU A 312 -2.77 -13.29 6.63
N TYR A 313 -1.58 -13.64 6.13
CA TYR A 313 -0.80 -12.81 5.22
C TYR A 313 -0.67 -13.51 3.87
N MET A 314 -1.21 -12.90 2.82
CA MET A 314 -1.16 -13.41 1.45
C MET A 314 0.08 -12.94 0.66
N GLY A 315 1.03 -12.29 1.35
CA GLY A 315 2.29 -11.84 0.77
C GLY A 315 3.22 -13.01 0.37
N VAL A 316 4.18 -12.73 -0.50
CA VAL A 316 5.16 -13.71 -1.00
C VAL A 316 6.43 -13.65 -0.13
N ASP A 317 6.90 -14.80 0.34
CA ASP A 317 8.21 -14.91 1.00
C ASP A 317 9.32 -14.65 -0.03
N SER A 318 10.15 -13.63 0.20
CA SER A 318 11.29 -13.27 -0.66
C SER A 318 12.46 -14.26 -0.60
N GLY A 319 12.27 -15.44 0.00
CA GLY A 319 13.32 -16.45 0.18
C GLY A 319 14.26 -16.16 1.36
N SER A 320 14.00 -15.08 2.11
CA SER A 320 14.72 -14.72 3.35
C SER A 320 14.04 -15.25 4.62
N GLY A 321 12.91 -15.95 4.50
CA GLY A 321 12.18 -16.54 5.62
C GLY A 321 11.29 -15.53 6.37
N THR A 322 11.10 -14.33 5.82
CA THR A 322 10.20 -13.32 6.38
C THR A 322 8.76 -13.59 5.93
N LYS A 323 7.98 -14.19 6.81
CA LYS A 323 6.52 -14.12 6.78
C LYS A 323 6.14 -12.63 6.81
N ASN A 324 5.25 -12.19 5.93
CA ASN A 324 4.72 -10.81 5.83
C ASN A 324 5.46 -9.84 4.88
N ALA A 325 6.30 -10.35 3.97
CA ALA A 325 6.81 -9.58 2.85
C ALA A 325 5.76 -9.52 1.72
N PHE A 326 5.55 -8.33 1.16
CA PHE A 326 4.69 -8.06 0.02
C PHE A 326 5.56 -7.57 -1.13
N LEU A 327 5.74 -8.47 -2.08
CA LEU A 327 6.23 -8.21 -3.42
C LEU A 327 5.01 -7.95 -4.33
N LYS A 328 5.23 -7.32 -5.49
CA LYS A 328 4.20 -7.15 -6.52
C LYS A 328 3.62 -8.52 -6.93
N GLU A 329 2.47 -8.53 -7.61
CA GLU A 329 2.00 -9.63 -8.47
C GLU A 329 3.20 -10.28 -9.20
N GLU A 330 3.34 -11.60 -9.06
CA GLU A 330 4.42 -12.45 -9.59
C GLU A 330 5.80 -12.32 -8.90
N GLY A 331 5.91 -11.71 -7.72
CA GLY A 331 7.16 -11.67 -6.94
C GLY A 331 8.16 -10.58 -7.39
N LYS A 332 7.68 -9.53 -8.06
CA LYS A 332 8.52 -8.42 -8.56
C LYS A 332 8.65 -7.29 -7.53
N TYR A 333 9.80 -6.60 -7.51
CA TYR A 333 10.07 -5.45 -6.64
C TYR A 333 9.54 -4.14 -7.23
N PHE A 334 9.21 -3.17 -6.37
CA PHE A 334 8.96 -1.79 -6.79
C PHE A 334 10.28 -1.09 -7.11
N LYS A 335 10.30 -0.31 -8.19
CA LYS A 335 11.51 0.32 -8.71
C LYS A 335 11.55 1.81 -8.41
N ILE A 336 12.57 2.24 -7.68
CA ILE A 336 12.89 3.65 -7.49
C ILE A 336 13.98 4.02 -8.49
N LYS A 337 13.73 5.02 -9.33
CA LYS A 337 14.65 5.46 -10.39
C LYS A 337 15.14 6.88 -10.15
N ASN A 338 16.29 7.21 -10.73
CA ASN A 338 16.67 8.58 -10.98
C ASN A 338 16.12 8.96 -12.38
N LYS A 339 15.10 9.82 -12.43
CA LYS A 339 14.39 10.22 -13.67
C LYS A 339 14.88 11.56 -14.25
N GLU A 340 16.08 12.00 -13.90
CA GLU A 340 16.62 13.28 -14.36
C GLU A 340 17.34 13.19 -15.71
N GLN A 341 17.29 14.28 -16.47
CA GLN A 341 18.04 14.42 -17.72
C GLN A 341 19.54 14.51 -17.45
N ALA A 342 20.34 14.03 -18.39
CA ALA A 342 21.79 13.92 -18.23
C ALA A 342 22.47 15.28 -17.92
N TRP A 343 21.99 16.38 -18.52
CA TRP A 343 22.51 17.72 -18.23
C TRP A 343 22.18 18.23 -16.82
N LEU A 344 21.08 17.78 -16.20
CA LEU A 344 20.81 18.07 -14.79
C LEU A 344 21.84 17.38 -13.89
N THR A 345 22.22 16.14 -14.22
CA THR A 345 23.27 15.42 -13.49
C THR A 345 24.60 16.17 -13.57
N THR A 346 24.97 16.70 -14.74
CA THR A 346 26.15 17.57 -14.90
C THR A 346 26.03 18.84 -14.07
N ALA A 347 24.89 19.53 -14.12
CA ALA A 347 24.69 20.76 -13.36
C ALA A 347 24.77 20.54 -11.84
N ARG A 348 24.28 19.39 -11.34
CA ARG A 348 24.38 19.03 -9.91
C ARG A 348 25.81 18.78 -9.45
N LYS A 349 26.64 18.16 -10.29
CA LYS A 349 28.07 17.98 -9.98
C LYS A 349 28.77 19.33 -9.81
N GLU A 350 28.44 20.33 -10.62
CA GLU A 350 29.02 21.68 -10.46
C GLU A 350 28.49 22.41 -9.23
N MET A 351 27.20 22.20 -8.89
CA MET A 351 26.65 22.71 -7.63
C MET A 351 27.38 22.13 -6.40
N GLU A 352 27.72 20.85 -6.41
CA GLU A 352 28.42 20.17 -5.32
C GLU A 352 29.87 20.63 -5.15
N LYS A 353 30.52 21.01 -6.25
CA LYS A 353 31.84 21.67 -6.20
C LYS A 353 31.77 23.07 -5.57
N GLY A 354 30.58 23.63 -5.38
CA GLY A 354 30.41 24.98 -4.85
C GLY A 354 30.93 26.04 -5.79
N VAL A 355 30.71 25.87 -7.10
CA VAL A 355 31.20 26.80 -8.14
C VAL A 355 30.66 28.21 -7.92
N THR A 356 31.57 29.17 -7.73
CA THR A 356 31.35 30.63 -7.72
C THR A 356 32.41 31.32 -8.56
N GLU A 357 32.21 32.58 -8.96
CA GLU A 357 33.26 33.36 -9.65
C GLU A 357 34.54 33.46 -8.81
N ALA A 358 34.40 33.69 -7.50
CA ALA A 358 35.53 33.83 -6.59
C ALA A 358 36.41 32.57 -6.47
N THR A 359 35.82 31.38 -6.64
CA THR A 359 36.52 30.10 -6.40
C THR A 359 36.84 29.34 -7.68
N HIS A 360 36.04 29.51 -8.72
CA HIS A 360 36.06 28.70 -9.95
C HIS A 360 36.05 29.54 -11.22
N CYS A 361 36.54 30.79 -11.15
CA CYS A 361 36.67 31.66 -12.31
C CYS A 361 37.28 30.95 -13.54
N ASN A 362 38.41 30.24 -13.37
CA ASN A 362 39.09 29.59 -14.49
C ASN A 362 38.18 28.56 -15.17
N THR A 363 37.40 27.79 -14.42
CA THR A 363 36.40 26.85 -14.97
C THR A 363 35.30 27.61 -15.71
N ILE A 364 34.79 28.71 -15.14
CA ILE A 364 33.76 29.52 -15.79
C ILE A 364 34.26 30.06 -17.15
N ILE A 365 35.45 30.65 -17.18
CA ILE A 365 36.02 31.23 -18.41
C ILE A 365 36.42 30.14 -19.39
N ASN A 366 37.23 29.20 -18.94
CA ASN A 366 37.91 28.26 -19.80
C ASN A 366 37.05 27.08 -20.17
N ASP A 367 35.98 26.76 -19.44
CA ASP A 367 35.13 25.61 -19.74
C ASP A 367 33.73 26.08 -20.14
N TYR A 368 33.03 26.82 -19.27
CA TYR A 368 31.64 27.19 -19.54
C TYR A 368 31.52 28.11 -20.75
N HIS A 369 32.37 29.13 -20.86
CA HIS A 369 32.32 30.05 -21.99
C HIS A 369 32.88 29.47 -23.30
N GLN A 370 33.44 28.24 -23.32
CA GLN A 370 33.89 27.61 -24.57
C GLN A 370 32.75 27.43 -25.58
N VAL A 371 31.54 27.13 -25.08
CA VAL A 371 30.34 26.91 -25.90
C VAL A 371 29.96 28.15 -26.71
N ASN A 372 30.30 29.34 -26.23
CA ASN A 372 29.92 30.58 -26.88
C ASN A 372 30.73 30.78 -28.16
N ARG A 373 30.14 31.38 -29.19
CA ARG A 373 30.87 31.80 -30.39
C ARG A 373 31.60 33.13 -30.18
N GLU A 374 30.97 34.03 -29.44
CA GLU A 374 31.39 35.42 -29.29
C GLU A 374 31.27 35.88 -27.83
N HIS A 375 31.83 37.05 -27.52
CA HIS A 375 31.77 37.68 -26.18
C HIS A 375 32.30 36.76 -25.06
N LYS A 376 33.38 36.02 -25.35
CA LYS A 376 34.11 35.22 -24.35
C LYS A 376 34.89 36.15 -23.43
N PRO A 377 34.79 36.01 -22.10
CA PRO A 377 35.66 36.73 -21.17
C PRO A 377 37.12 36.31 -21.38
N SER A 378 38.05 37.24 -21.22
CA SER A 378 39.49 37.02 -21.44
C SER A 378 40.29 36.82 -20.15
N GLY A 379 39.67 36.99 -18.97
CA GLY A 379 40.34 36.75 -17.69
C GLY A 379 39.45 37.01 -16.47
N CYS A 380 39.90 36.51 -15.31
CA CYS A 380 39.12 36.51 -14.07
C CYS A 380 38.75 37.89 -13.54
N ALA A 381 39.64 38.87 -13.67
CA ALA A 381 39.40 40.23 -13.24
C ALA A 381 38.32 40.95 -14.09
N THR A 382 37.86 40.34 -15.18
CA THR A 382 36.89 40.90 -16.12
C THR A 382 35.57 40.13 -16.14
N ILE A 383 35.37 39.14 -15.25
CA ILE A 383 34.05 38.55 -15.06
C ILE A 383 33.19 39.57 -14.31
N THR A 384 32.66 40.53 -15.05
CA THR A 384 31.53 41.36 -14.67
C THR A 384 30.28 40.95 -15.46
N ASN A 385 30.33 39.77 -16.10
CA ASN A 385 29.39 39.35 -17.13
C ASN A 385 28.60 38.11 -16.70
N ALA A 386 27.30 38.11 -17.01
CA ALA A 386 26.44 36.99 -16.71
C ALA A 386 26.88 35.69 -17.41
N TRP A 387 27.13 34.62 -16.64
CA TRP A 387 27.58 33.31 -17.14
C TRP A 387 26.51 32.22 -17.08
N CYS A 388 25.26 32.56 -16.73
CA CYS A 388 24.13 31.62 -16.68
C CYS A 388 23.90 30.88 -18.01
N ALA A 389 23.94 31.59 -19.14
CA ALA A 389 23.78 31.03 -20.47
C ALA A 389 24.93 30.10 -20.86
N SER A 390 26.18 30.53 -20.59
CA SER A 390 27.37 29.72 -20.81
C SER A 390 27.31 28.39 -20.04
N PHE A 391 26.89 28.45 -18.77
CA PHE A 391 26.73 27.26 -17.94
C PHE A 391 25.68 26.30 -18.48
N VAL A 392 24.50 26.80 -18.85
CA VAL A 392 23.43 25.99 -19.44
C VAL A 392 23.92 25.33 -20.74
N GLY A 393 24.55 26.11 -21.63
CA GLY A 393 25.10 25.59 -22.87
C GLY A 393 26.18 24.53 -22.67
N TRP A 394 27.09 24.78 -21.73
CA TRP A 394 28.12 23.81 -21.37
C TRP A 394 27.51 22.51 -20.81
N CYS A 395 26.52 22.58 -19.91
CA CYS A 395 25.85 21.38 -19.39
C CYS A 395 25.23 20.53 -20.51
N LEU A 396 24.67 21.17 -21.55
CA LEU A 396 24.11 20.47 -22.71
C LEU A 396 25.21 19.83 -23.57
N THR A 397 26.28 20.57 -23.90
CA THR A 397 27.36 20.06 -24.76
C THR A 397 28.16 18.93 -24.11
N GLN A 398 28.34 18.96 -22.78
CA GLN A 398 28.93 17.84 -22.04
C GLN A 398 28.12 16.54 -22.17
N ASN A 399 26.85 16.64 -22.55
CA ASN A 399 25.93 15.52 -22.72
C ASN A 399 25.53 15.31 -24.20
N SER A 400 26.32 15.84 -25.14
CA SER A 400 26.10 15.69 -26.59
C SER A 400 24.76 16.26 -27.10
N PHE A 401 24.23 17.28 -26.43
CA PHE A 401 23.05 18.03 -26.88
C PHE A 401 23.44 19.36 -27.51
N SER A 402 22.67 19.80 -28.50
CA SER A 402 22.80 21.14 -29.05
C SER A 402 22.48 22.21 -28.00
N ALA A 403 23.16 23.35 -28.11
CA ALA A 403 23.03 24.47 -27.19
C ALA A 403 23.00 25.79 -27.95
N GLN A 404 22.51 26.85 -27.30
CA GLN A 404 22.78 28.19 -27.79
C GLN A 404 24.25 28.54 -27.61
N CYS A 405 24.90 28.92 -28.71
CA CYS A 405 26.28 29.41 -28.66
C CYS A 405 26.35 30.94 -28.41
N ASP A 406 25.27 31.53 -27.88
CA ASP A 406 25.18 32.93 -27.46
C ASP A 406 25.22 33.02 -25.92
N PRO A 407 26.08 33.88 -25.32
CA PRO A 407 26.11 34.06 -23.86
C PRO A 407 24.91 34.86 -23.30
N GLY A 408 23.94 35.26 -24.13
CA GLY A 408 22.75 35.98 -23.68
C GLY A 408 21.63 35.04 -23.25
N ALA A 409 21.18 35.13 -21.99
CA ALA A 409 20.09 34.30 -21.46
C ALA A 409 18.82 34.33 -22.33
N PHE A 410 18.45 35.50 -22.86
CA PHE A 410 17.30 35.66 -23.75
C PHE A 410 17.31 34.70 -24.96
N SER A 411 18.50 34.40 -25.52
CA SER A 411 18.61 33.53 -26.70
C SER A 411 18.12 32.11 -26.43
N TYR A 412 18.29 31.61 -25.21
CA TYR A 412 17.83 30.30 -24.77
C TYR A 412 16.30 30.21 -24.62
N GLY A 413 15.56 31.28 -24.96
CA GLY A 413 14.11 31.25 -25.09
C GLY A 413 13.61 30.96 -26.50
N HIS A 414 14.52 30.89 -27.48
CA HIS A 414 14.21 30.72 -28.90
C HIS A 414 14.67 29.35 -29.40
N THR A 415 13.90 28.76 -30.32
CA THR A 415 14.21 27.46 -30.95
C THR A 415 15.29 27.56 -32.01
N ASN A 416 15.36 28.69 -32.71
CA ASN A 416 16.34 28.97 -33.75
C ASN A 416 17.61 29.54 -33.15
N THR A 417 18.73 29.40 -33.86
CA THR A 417 20.03 29.85 -33.37
C THR A 417 20.18 31.35 -33.47
N ARG A 418 20.60 32.00 -32.38
CA ARG A 418 20.85 33.45 -32.40
C ARG A 418 22.22 33.77 -32.98
N TYR A 419 22.24 34.78 -33.85
CA TYR A 419 23.44 35.42 -34.37
C TYR A 419 23.40 36.90 -33.98
N ARG A 420 24.43 37.35 -33.25
CA ARG A 420 24.54 38.76 -32.82
C ARG A 420 24.95 39.65 -33.99
N ASN A 421 24.70 40.93 -33.80
CA ASN A 421 25.08 41.98 -34.72
C ASN A 421 26.56 41.90 -35.08
N LYS A 422 26.83 41.87 -36.38
CA LYS A 422 28.20 41.83 -36.91
C LYS A 422 28.43 43.04 -37.79
N LYS A 423 29.58 43.68 -37.60
CA LYS A 423 30.10 44.68 -38.53
C LYS A 423 30.68 43.95 -39.74
N VAL A 424 30.13 44.20 -40.91
CA VAL A 424 30.61 43.68 -42.19
C VAL A 424 30.93 44.84 -43.12
N VAL A 425 31.91 44.67 -44.01
CA VAL A 425 32.17 45.65 -45.07
C VAL A 425 31.33 45.26 -46.27
N LYS A 426 30.43 46.15 -46.70
CA LYS A 426 29.67 46.04 -47.96
C LYS A 426 29.94 47.31 -48.77
N ASP A 427 30.38 47.13 -50.01
CA ASP A 427 30.66 48.23 -50.95
C ASP A 427 31.59 49.30 -50.37
N GLY A 428 32.65 48.87 -49.67
CA GLY A 428 33.63 49.76 -49.03
C GLY A 428 33.13 50.48 -47.77
N LYS A 429 31.88 50.25 -47.33
CA LYS A 429 31.31 50.83 -46.11
C LYS A 429 31.13 49.77 -45.03
N THR A 430 31.43 50.15 -43.79
CA THR A 430 31.12 49.30 -42.63
C THR A 430 29.62 49.39 -42.33
N VAL A 431 28.92 48.26 -42.37
CA VAL A 431 27.50 48.13 -42.06
C VAL A 431 27.34 47.17 -40.88
N THR A 432 26.52 47.54 -39.90
CA THR A 432 26.14 46.64 -38.80
C THR A 432 24.89 45.88 -39.20
N LEU A 433 25.00 44.55 -39.32
CA LEU A 433 23.82 43.69 -39.50
C LEU A 433 23.08 43.58 -38.15
N PRO A 434 21.74 43.59 -38.13
CA PRO A 434 20.98 43.38 -36.91
C PRO A 434 21.13 41.94 -36.40
N ASP A 435 20.86 41.78 -35.10
CA ASP A 435 20.65 40.45 -34.52
C ASP A 435 19.54 39.71 -35.26
N HIS A 436 19.72 38.41 -35.48
CA HIS A 436 18.70 37.56 -36.08
C HIS A 436 18.74 36.15 -35.48
N PHE A 437 17.66 35.41 -35.70
CA PHE A 437 17.50 34.01 -35.31
C PHE A 437 17.28 33.18 -36.57
N ASP A 438 18.15 32.21 -36.79
CA ASP A 438 18.21 31.46 -38.04
C ASP A 438 18.69 30.03 -37.80
N ASP A 439 18.77 29.24 -38.87
CA ASP A 439 19.27 27.88 -38.81
C ASP A 439 20.72 27.79 -38.28
N PRO A 440 21.05 26.67 -37.59
CA PRO A 440 20.18 25.53 -37.34
C PRO A 440 19.18 25.77 -36.18
N VAL A 441 18.02 25.13 -36.26
CA VAL A 441 17.13 24.94 -35.10
C VAL A 441 17.85 24.04 -34.09
N TRP A 442 18.05 24.55 -32.87
CA TRP A 442 18.78 23.83 -31.82
C TRP A 442 17.86 23.29 -30.73
N ALA A 443 16.63 23.82 -30.62
CA ALA A 443 15.70 23.47 -29.56
C ALA A 443 14.25 23.37 -30.05
N LYS A 444 13.41 22.77 -29.21
CA LYS A 444 11.96 22.69 -29.39
C LYS A 444 11.22 23.09 -28.12
N THR A 445 10.06 23.71 -28.31
CA THR A 445 9.19 24.11 -27.21
C THR A 445 8.52 22.87 -26.61
N THR A 446 8.32 22.88 -25.30
CA THR A 446 7.40 21.94 -24.65
C THR A 446 5.95 22.15 -25.10
N ASN A 447 5.09 21.17 -24.81
CA ASN A 447 3.67 21.23 -25.16
C ASN A 447 3.02 22.49 -24.57
N GLY A 448 2.62 23.44 -25.44
CA GLY A 448 2.04 24.72 -25.05
C GLY A 448 2.92 25.57 -24.12
N GLY A 449 4.25 25.36 -24.10
CA GLY A 449 5.14 26.05 -23.15
C GLY A 449 5.00 25.58 -21.69
N LYS A 450 4.36 24.43 -21.47
CA LYS A 450 4.21 23.81 -20.14
C LYS A 450 5.58 23.56 -19.51
N LEU A 451 5.69 23.82 -18.22
CA LEU A 451 6.91 23.54 -17.46
C LEU A 451 7.16 22.03 -17.43
N ALA A 452 8.42 21.63 -17.57
CA ALA A 452 8.84 20.24 -17.51
C ALA A 452 10.19 20.11 -16.78
N LEU A 453 10.41 19.00 -16.08
CA LEU A 453 11.66 18.67 -15.39
C LEU A 453 12.82 18.64 -16.38
N GLY A 454 13.83 19.48 -16.19
CA GLY A 454 15.00 19.59 -17.06
C GLY A 454 14.85 20.58 -18.19
N SER A 455 13.66 21.15 -18.40
CA SER A 455 13.47 22.15 -19.44
C SER A 455 14.25 23.42 -19.14
N ILE A 456 14.77 24.02 -20.22
CA ILE A 456 15.50 25.26 -20.19
C ILE A 456 14.47 26.39 -20.09
N CYS A 457 14.59 27.18 -19.03
CA CYS A 457 13.66 28.25 -18.69
C CYS A 457 14.41 29.58 -18.65
N VAL A 458 13.99 30.52 -19.51
CA VAL A 458 14.40 31.92 -19.42
C VAL A 458 13.52 32.62 -18.40
N VAL A 459 14.13 33.32 -17.44
CA VAL A 459 13.49 33.95 -16.28
C VAL A 459 14.01 35.38 -16.06
N ASN A 460 13.52 36.06 -15.01
CA ASN A 460 13.93 37.40 -14.59
C ASN A 460 13.83 38.44 -15.73
N ASN A 461 12.68 38.51 -16.40
CA ASN A 461 12.45 39.39 -17.55
C ASN A 461 13.51 39.19 -18.66
N LYS A 462 13.78 37.94 -19.02
CA LYS A 462 14.73 37.54 -20.08
C LYS A 462 16.20 37.80 -19.77
N LYS A 463 16.56 38.03 -18.50
CA LYS A 463 17.94 38.32 -18.07
C LYS A 463 18.67 37.11 -17.50
N HIS A 464 17.98 35.99 -17.26
CA HIS A 464 18.56 34.80 -16.66
C HIS A 464 18.01 33.53 -17.30
N VAL A 465 18.78 32.43 -17.24
CA VAL A 465 18.38 31.12 -17.77
C VAL A 465 18.82 30.02 -16.81
N THR A 466 17.96 29.04 -16.62
CA THR A 466 18.11 27.95 -15.64
C THR A 466 17.43 26.67 -16.15
N PHE A 467 17.71 25.52 -15.54
CA PHE A 467 16.95 24.29 -15.79
C PHE A 467 15.89 24.09 -14.70
N ALA A 468 14.64 23.82 -15.08
CA ALA A 468 13.60 23.53 -14.09
C ALA A 468 13.87 22.18 -13.41
N VAL A 469 13.86 22.13 -12.07
CA VAL A 469 14.14 20.90 -11.30
C VAL A 469 13.02 20.48 -10.35
N ALA A 470 12.17 21.42 -9.92
CA ALA A 470 11.06 21.14 -9.03
C ALA A 470 10.03 22.27 -9.05
N LYS A 471 8.93 22.10 -8.32
CA LYS A 471 7.95 23.15 -8.02
C LYS A 471 7.61 23.20 -6.54
N ASN A 472 7.04 24.30 -6.07
CA ASN A 472 6.44 24.33 -4.74
C ASN A 472 5.10 23.56 -4.73
N LYS A 473 4.57 23.27 -3.54
CA LYS A 473 3.32 22.52 -3.33
C LYS A 473 2.15 23.17 -4.08
N GLU A 474 2.08 24.50 -4.07
CA GLU A 474 1.01 25.29 -4.70
C GLU A 474 1.17 25.43 -6.22
N GLY A 475 2.34 25.08 -6.77
CA GLY A 475 2.65 25.25 -8.19
C GLY A 475 2.78 26.70 -8.67
N THR A 476 2.81 27.67 -7.75
CA THR A 476 2.97 29.11 -8.04
C THR A 476 4.41 29.49 -8.36
N HIS A 477 5.37 28.68 -7.92
CA HIS A 477 6.80 28.85 -8.16
C HIS A 477 7.40 27.54 -8.65
N PHE A 478 8.44 27.67 -9.47
CA PHE A 478 9.33 26.56 -9.79
C PHE A 478 10.73 26.83 -9.28
N PHE A 479 11.50 25.76 -9.11
CA PHE A 479 12.88 25.82 -8.70
C PHE A 479 13.77 25.52 -9.91
N GLY A 480 14.70 26.43 -10.18
CA GLY A 480 15.68 26.34 -11.25
C GLY A 480 17.07 26.02 -10.73
N LEU A 481 17.74 25.03 -11.33
CA LEU A 481 19.16 24.77 -11.17
C LEU A 481 19.94 25.41 -12.33
N GLY A 482 20.84 26.32 -12.01
CA GLY A 482 21.57 27.08 -13.02
C GLY A 482 22.80 27.78 -12.45
N GLY A 483 23.62 28.30 -13.36
CA GLY A 483 24.81 29.08 -13.05
C GLY A 483 24.50 30.56 -12.90
N ASN A 484 25.38 31.30 -12.24
CA ASN A 484 25.24 32.72 -11.91
C ASN A 484 23.95 33.07 -11.14
N GLN A 485 23.48 32.16 -10.30
CA GLN A 485 22.33 32.38 -9.43
C GLN A 485 22.84 32.97 -8.12
N GLY A 486 23.02 34.30 -8.09
CA GLY A 486 23.70 35.00 -6.98
C GLY A 486 25.14 34.53 -6.84
N ASP A 487 25.90 34.65 -7.94
CA ASP A 487 27.30 34.22 -8.08
C ASP A 487 27.58 32.76 -7.69
N ALA A 488 26.67 31.85 -8.04
CA ALA A 488 26.87 30.43 -7.78
C ALA A 488 26.12 29.55 -8.78
N VAL A 489 26.57 28.30 -8.90
CA VAL A 489 25.72 27.21 -9.37
C VAL A 489 24.86 26.75 -8.20
N LYS A 490 23.56 27.01 -8.22
CA LYS A 490 22.65 26.63 -7.14
C LYS A 490 21.21 26.43 -7.61
N VAL A 491 20.33 26.05 -6.68
CA VAL A 491 18.89 26.04 -6.89
C VAL A 491 18.26 27.33 -6.34
N SER A 492 17.48 28.03 -7.17
CA SER A 492 16.74 29.25 -6.82
C SER A 492 15.27 29.11 -7.24
N ALA A 493 14.37 29.86 -6.60
CA ALA A 493 12.95 29.85 -6.97
C ALA A 493 12.61 30.97 -7.96
N TYR A 494 11.57 30.74 -8.77
CA TYR A 494 11.11 31.66 -9.80
C TYR A 494 9.59 31.56 -9.91
N SER A 495 8.90 32.71 -9.96
CA SER A 495 7.45 32.79 -10.14
C SER A 495 7.04 32.96 -11.60
N VAL A 496 7.93 33.49 -12.43
CA VAL A 496 7.67 33.81 -13.84
C VAL A 496 8.77 33.23 -14.72
N ARG A 497 8.37 32.69 -15.87
CA ARG A 497 9.27 32.27 -16.94
C ARG A 497 8.74 32.75 -18.29
N ASN A 498 9.65 32.93 -19.23
CA ASN A 498 9.38 33.32 -20.61
C ASN A 498 9.41 32.14 -21.58
N SER A 499 10.05 31.03 -21.20
CA SER A 499 10.19 29.85 -22.04
C SER A 499 10.19 28.56 -21.20
N SER A 500 9.98 27.45 -21.90
CA SER A 500 10.21 26.08 -21.43
C SER A 500 10.53 25.27 -22.68
N ILE A 501 11.82 24.99 -22.90
CA ILE A 501 12.30 24.35 -24.13
C ILE A 501 13.29 23.22 -23.82
N TYR A 502 13.48 22.33 -24.79
CA TYR A 502 14.48 21.26 -24.75
C TYR A 502 15.39 21.33 -25.98
N PRO A 503 16.63 20.83 -25.89
CA PRO A 503 17.44 20.58 -27.09
C PRO A 503 16.68 19.68 -28.07
N ILE A 504 16.87 19.92 -29.36
CA ILE A 504 16.08 19.28 -30.42
C ILE A 504 16.20 17.76 -30.39
N GLU A 505 17.36 17.24 -29.97
CA GLU A 505 17.70 15.83 -29.89
C GLU A 505 17.01 15.09 -28.74
N TYR A 506 16.51 15.80 -27.72
CA TYR A 506 15.90 15.16 -26.55
C TYR A 506 14.44 14.78 -26.79
N THR A 507 14.06 13.52 -26.59
CA THR A 507 12.65 13.09 -26.64
C THR A 507 11.95 13.39 -25.32
N ILE A 508 10.96 14.29 -25.35
CA ILE A 508 10.19 14.68 -24.17
C ILE A 508 9.18 13.56 -23.83
N ASN A 509 9.20 13.10 -22.59
CA ASN A 509 8.28 12.09 -22.07
C ASN A 509 7.13 12.75 -21.30
N GLU A 510 5.97 12.09 -21.21
CA GLU A 510 4.84 12.58 -20.39
C GLU A 510 5.22 12.81 -18.93
N GLU A 511 6.10 11.97 -18.39
CA GLU A 511 6.61 12.07 -17.02
C GLU A 511 7.46 13.33 -16.80
N ASP A 512 8.08 13.89 -17.84
CA ASP A 512 8.86 15.13 -17.72
C ASP A 512 7.97 16.30 -17.31
N TYR A 513 6.68 16.28 -17.66
CA TYR A 513 5.72 17.30 -17.23
C TYR A 513 5.32 17.18 -15.75
N GLU A 514 5.77 16.12 -15.09
CA GLU A 514 5.58 15.93 -13.66
C GLU A 514 6.83 16.40 -12.93
N LEU A 515 6.82 17.61 -12.38
CA LEU A 515 7.92 18.09 -11.53
C LEU A 515 7.75 17.58 -10.09
N PRO A 516 8.84 17.15 -9.42
CA PRO A 516 8.79 16.84 -8.01
C PRO A 516 8.45 18.09 -7.20
N ILE A 517 7.88 17.89 -6.01
CA ILE A 517 7.56 18.98 -5.09
C ILE A 517 8.76 19.19 -4.16
N TYR A 518 9.26 20.42 -4.13
CA TYR A 518 10.33 20.84 -3.25
C TYR A 518 9.75 21.68 -2.12
N TYR A 519 9.72 21.12 -0.92
CA TYR A 519 9.09 21.71 0.25
C TYR A 519 10.09 22.59 0.98
N ARG A 520 10.21 23.82 0.52
CA ARG A 520 11.15 24.81 1.05
C ARG A 520 10.47 26.16 1.19
N GLU A 521 10.89 26.91 2.20
CA GLU A 521 10.51 28.32 2.36
C GLU A 521 11.02 29.15 1.16
N LEU A 522 10.12 29.95 0.58
CA LEU A 522 10.45 30.94 -0.44
C LEU A 522 10.91 32.23 0.26
N LYS A 523 12.21 32.50 0.28
CA LYS A 523 12.75 33.76 0.83
C LYS A 523 12.79 34.86 -0.22
N GLY A 524 12.67 36.14 0.18
CA GLY A 524 12.59 37.28 -0.74
C GLY A 524 13.76 37.42 -1.74
N GLU A 525 14.99 37.01 -1.39
CA GLU A 525 16.14 37.00 -2.31
C GLU A 525 16.07 35.87 -3.35
N SER A 526 15.28 34.84 -3.07
CA SER A 526 15.08 33.67 -3.94
C SER A 526 13.86 33.82 -4.85
N VAL A 527 13.26 35.00 -4.96
CA VAL A 527 12.12 35.30 -5.85
C VAL A 527 12.50 36.52 -6.70
N THR A 528 13.17 36.29 -7.83
CA THR A 528 13.38 37.33 -8.86
C THR A 528 12.87 36.86 -10.21
#